data_AF-A0A3A0F5T5-F1
#
_entry.id   AF-A0A3A0F5T5-F1
#
_cell.length_a   1.000
_cell.length_b   1.000
_cell.length_c   1.000
_cell.angle_alpha   90.00
_cell.angle_beta   90.00
_cell.angle_gamma   90.00
#
_symmetry.space_group_name_H-M   'P 1'
#
loop_
_entity.id
_entity.type
_entity.pdbx_description
1 polymer ?
#
loop_
_entity_poly.entity_id
_entity_poly.type
_entity_poly.pdbx_seq_one_letter_code
_entity_poly.pdbx_strand_id
1 'polypeptide(L)'
;MNPIVGLAVEGVVAVLLVATIGYCTVLNRRLKRLKADEHSLKATIAELITATEIAERAIGGLKLTVRDCNENLGSQMAAAVEMTERLQTQIDLGNDVVRRVARIAQVGRGAPTPAGVAGSAGAELATAAPERPKSVAARTLAEAAQAFVARKKAAGLAA
;
A
#
# COMPACT_ATOMS: atom_id res chain seq x y z
N MET A 1 26.26 -38.89 86.74
CA MET A 1 26.26 -38.63 85.28
C MET A 1 26.73 -37.20 85.05
N ASN A 2 27.70 -36.96 84.16
CA ASN A 2 28.34 -35.65 84.05
C ASN A 2 27.47 -34.69 83.21
N PRO A 3 26.92 -33.60 83.79
CA PRO A 3 25.95 -32.71 83.11
C PRO A 3 26.54 -32.05 81.85
N ILE A 4 27.86 -31.91 81.81
CA ILE A 4 28.63 -31.35 80.68
C ILE A 4 28.44 -32.20 79.41
N VAL A 5 28.33 -33.53 79.53
CA VAL A 5 28.18 -34.42 78.37
C VAL A 5 26.78 -34.30 77.76
N GLY A 6 25.75 -34.15 78.59
CA GLY A 6 24.37 -33.93 78.12
C GLY A 6 24.22 -32.63 77.35
N LEU A 7 24.78 -31.53 77.89
CA LEU A 7 24.76 -30.22 77.23
C LEU A 7 25.51 -30.24 75.88
N ALA A 8 26.63 -30.97 75.80
CA ALA A 8 27.40 -31.10 74.57
C ALA A 8 26.63 -31.83 73.47
N VAL A 9 25.96 -32.94 73.80
CA VAL A 9 25.16 -33.71 72.84
C VAL A 9 23.98 -32.88 72.34
N GLU A 10 23.26 -32.21 73.25
CA GLU A 10 22.12 -31.36 72.89
C GLU A 10 22.55 -30.18 72.01
N GLY A 11 23.70 -29.57 72.30
CA GLY A 11 24.30 -28.54 71.45
C GLY A 11 24.61 -29.02 70.03
N VAL A 12 25.22 -30.20 69.88
CA VAL A 12 25.53 -30.77 68.56
C VAL A 12 24.26 -31.06 67.77
N VAL A 13 23.23 -31.63 68.41
CA VAL A 13 21.93 -31.90 67.78
C VAL A 13 21.26 -30.59 67.35
N ALA A 14 21.28 -29.56 68.19
CA ALA A 14 20.75 -28.25 67.86
C ALA A 14 21.44 -27.64 66.62
N VAL A 15 22.78 -27.71 66.55
CA VAL A 15 23.55 -27.22 65.39
C VAL A 15 23.22 -28.01 64.12
N LEU A 16 23.12 -29.35 64.19
CA LEU A 16 22.74 -30.20 63.06
C LEU A 16 21.35 -29.87 62.54
N LEU A 17 20.38 -29.63 63.44
CA LEU A 17 19.03 -29.22 63.04
C LEU A 17 19.03 -27.86 62.35
N VAL A 18 19.72 -26.87 62.92
CA VAL A 18 19.83 -25.54 62.30
C VAL A 18 20.48 -25.63 60.91
N ALA A 19 21.55 -26.41 60.77
CA ALA A 19 22.21 -26.64 59.49
C ALA A 19 21.28 -27.30 58.46
N THR A 20 20.53 -28.32 58.89
CA THR A 20 19.58 -29.04 58.02
C THR A 20 18.45 -28.13 57.56
N ILE A 21 17.82 -27.39 58.48
CA ILE A 21 16.76 -26.44 58.16
C ILE A 21 17.30 -25.35 57.22
N GLY A 22 18.49 -24.81 57.50
CA GLY A 22 19.17 -23.85 56.64
C GLY A 22 19.35 -24.38 55.22
N TYR A 23 19.88 -25.60 55.07
CA TYR A 23 20.05 -26.23 53.76
C TYR A 23 18.72 -26.44 53.03
N CYS A 24 17.69 -26.94 53.72
CA CYS A 24 16.35 -27.10 53.16
C CYS A 24 15.75 -25.78 52.67
N THR A 25 15.95 -24.67 53.39
CA THR A 25 15.45 -23.35 52.97
C THR A 25 16.16 -22.81 51.73
N VAL A 26 17.49 -22.95 51.66
CA VAL A 26 18.30 -22.55 50.49
C VAL A 26 17.89 -23.37 49.27
N LEU A 27 17.76 -24.68 49.42
CA LEU A 27 17.38 -25.58 48.34
C LEU A 27 15.96 -25.29 47.84
N ASN A 28 15.01 -25.11 48.74
CA ASN A 28 13.62 -24.76 48.38
C ASN A 28 13.56 -23.41 47.64
N ARG A 29 14.35 -22.41 48.06
CA ARG A 29 14.46 -21.14 47.33
C ARG A 29 15.03 -21.31 45.93
N ARG A 30 16.08 -22.13 45.76
CA ARG A 30 16.67 -22.43 44.45
C ARG A 30 15.68 -23.15 43.53
N LEU A 31 14.98 -24.16 44.03
CA LEU A 31 13.95 -24.89 43.28
C LEU A 31 12.79 -23.98 42.85
N LYS A 32 12.34 -23.07 43.72
CA LYS A 32 11.29 -22.10 43.37
C LYS A 32 11.73 -21.13 42.28
N ARG A 33 12.98 -20.65 42.32
CA ARG A 33 13.54 -19.80 41.25
C ARG A 33 13.62 -20.56 39.92
N LEU A 34 14.17 -21.77 39.92
CA LEU A 34 14.23 -22.61 38.72
C LEU A 34 12.85 -22.87 38.10
N LYS A 35 11.83 -23.14 38.91
CA LYS A 35 10.45 -23.31 38.43
C LYS A 35 9.85 -22.02 37.85
N ALA A 36 10.14 -20.87 38.46
CA ALA A 36 9.70 -19.58 37.94
C ALA A 36 10.39 -19.27 36.60
N ASP A 37 11.68 -19.57 36.49
CA ASP A 37 12.45 -19.40 35.27
C ASP A 37 11.93 -20.32 34.16
N GLU A 38 11.64 -21.59 34.46
CA GLU A 38 11.01 -22.54 33.52
C GLU A 38 9.66 -22.01 33.03
N HIS A 39 8.82 -21.50 33.94
CA HIS A 39 7.54 -20.93 33.58
C HIS A 39 7.68 -19.69 32.68
N SER A 40 8.62 -18.80 33.00
CA SER A 40 8.92 -17.62 32.18
C SER A 40 9.40 -18.01 30.78
N LEU A 41 10.28 -19.01 30.68
CA LEU A 41 10.81 -19.48 29.40
C LEU A 41 9.70 -20.11 28.54
N LYS A 42 8.82 -20.91 29.15
CA LYS A 42 7.64 -21.46 28.47
C LYS A 42 6.71 -20.36 27.97
N ALA A 43 6.49 -19.30 28.75
CA ALA A 43 5.70 -18.16 28.33
C ALA A 43 6.33 -17.45 27.12
N THR A 44 7.63 -17.17 27.16
CA THR A 44 8.34 -16.56 26.03
C THR A 44 8.31 -17.44 24.78
N ILE A 45 8.46 -18.76 24.91
CA ILE A 45 8.34 -19.69 23.78
C ILE A 45 6.93 -19.62 23.18
N ALA A 46 5.88 -19.59 24.01
CA ALA A 46 4.51 -19.48 23.53
C ALA A 46 4.27 -18.16 22.79
N GLU A 47 4.74 -17.03 23.33
CA GLU A 47 4.66 -15.73 22.66
C GLU A 47 5.42 -15.72 21.32
N LEU A 48 6.61 -16.32 21.27
CA LEU A 48 7.38 -16.43 20.03
C LEU A 48 6.66 -17.28 19.00
N ILE A 49 6.08 -18.43 19.38
CA ILE A 49 5.31 -19.28 18.47
C ILE A 49 4.14 -18.49 17.87
N THR A 50 3.37 -17.80 18.70
CA THR A 50 2.25 -16.98 18.24
C THR A 50 2.73 -15.83 17.34
N ALA A 51 3.83 -15.16 17.69
CA ALA A 51 4.41 -14.13 16.84
C ALA A 51 4.86 -14.68 15.47
N THR A 52 5.46 -15.87 15.42
CA THR A 52 5.83 -16.52 14.16
C THR A 52 4.62 -16.96 13.34
N GLU A 53 3.55 -17.45 13.96
CA GLU A 53 2.32 -17.80 13.24
C GLU A 53 1.70 -16.57 12.56
N ILE A 54 1.67 -15.43 13.27
CA ILE A 54 1.23 -14.15 12.70
C ILE A 54 2.14 -13.74 11.54
N ALA A 55 3.46 -13.91 11.68
CA ALA A 55 4.42 -13.61 10.61
C ALA A 55 4.21 -14.51 9.38
N GLU A 56 4.02 -15.82 9.55
CA GLU A 56 3.74 -16.74 8.45
C GLU A 56 2.46 -16.36 7.71
N ARG A 57 1.41 -16.00 8.44
CA ARG A 57 0.15 -15.54 7.85
C ARG A 57 0.31 -14.22 7.09
N ALA A 58 1.09 -13.29 7.63
CA ALA A 58 1.41 -12.03 6.97
C ALA A 58 2.22 -12.25 5.68
N ILE A 59 3.22 -13.14 5.71
CA ILE A 59 4.00 -13.54 4.52
C ILE A 59 3.11 -14.19 3.47
N GLY A 60 2.20 -15.09 3.89
CA GLY A 60 1.22 -15.71 3.00
C GLY A 60 0.32 -14.68 2.33
N GLY A 61 -0.21 -13.73 3.09
CA GLY A 61 -1.00 -12.60 2.56
C GLY A 61 -0.21 -11.74 1.58
N LEU A 62 1.03 -11.38 1.95
CA LEU A 62 1.91 -10.59 1.08
C LEU A 62 2.19 -11.31 -0.24
N LYS A 63 2.41 -12.63 -0.21
CA LYS A 63 2.64 -13.43 -1.43
C LYS A 63 1.43 -13.41 -2.36
N LEU A 64 0.21 -13.45 -1.82
CA LEU A 64 -1.01 -13.31 -2.61
C LEU A 64 -1.11 -11.91 -3.23
N THR A 65 -0.88 -10.86 -2.46
CA THR A 65 -0.90 -9.47 -2.97
C THR A 65 0.15 -9.27 -4.06
N VAL A 66 1.35 -9.81 -3.91
CA VAL A 66 2.40 -9.72 -4.95
C VAL A 66 1.96 -10.42 -6.24
N ARG A 67 1.32 -11.59 -6.14
CA ARG A 67 0.79 -12.30 -7.32
C ARG A 67 -0.30 -11.50 -8.02
N ASP A 68 -1.25 -10.97 -7.25
CA ASP A 68 -2.34 -10.14 -7.77
C ASP A 68 -1.81 -8.87 -8.45
N CYS A 69 -0.86 -8.17 -7.82
CA CYS A 69 -0.17 -7.03 -8.44
C CYS A 69 0.55 -7.42 -9.73
N ASN A 70 1.25 -8.56 -9.77
CA ASN A 70 1.95 -9.02 -10.96
C ASN A 70 0.98 -9.35 -12.11
N GLU A 71 -0.14 -10.01 -11.82
CA GLU A 71 -1.19 -10.32 -12.80
C GLU A 71 -1.84 -9.02 -13.33
N ASN A 72 -2.15 -8.07 -12.45
CA ASN A 72 -2.71 -6.78 -12.83
C ASN A 72 -1.72 -5.89 -13.61
N LEU A 73 -0.43 -5.93 -13.28
CA LEU A 73 0.60 -5.25 -14.06
C LEU A 73 0.75 -5.90 -15.44
N GLY A 74 0.73 -7.23 -15.51
CA GLY A 74 0.77 -7.97 -16.77
C GLY A 74 -0.39 -7.61 -17.69
N SER A 75 -1.62 -7.55 -17.16
CA SER A 75 -2.81 -7.18 -17.95
C SER A 75 -2.76 -5.72 -18.42
N GLN A 76 -2.32 -4.80 -17.55
CA GLN A 76 -2.17 -3.39 -17.92
C GLN A 76 -1.06 -3.18 -18.97
N MET A 77 0.07 -3.90 -18.86
CA MET A 77 1.11 -3.85 -19.89
C MET A 77 0.61 -4.41 -21.22
N ALA A 78 -0.11 -5.52 -21.22
CA ALA A 78 -0.68 -6.08 -22.45
C ALA A 78 -1.66 -5.10 -23.11
N ALA A 79 -2.54 -4.47 -22.32
CA ALA A 79 -3.47 -3.46 -22.82
C ALA A 79 -2.75 -2.21 -23.37
N ALA A 80 -1.68 -1.76 -22.72
CA ALA A 80 -0.88 -0.63 -23.18
C ALA A 80 -0.17 -0.93 -24.51
N VAL A 81 0.37 -2.14 -24.67
CA VAL A 81 0.99 -2.59 -25.93
C VAL A 81 -0.06 -2.62 -27.06
N GLU A 82 -1.22 -3.22 -26.81
CA GLU A 82 -2.32 -3.26 -27.78
C GLU A 82 -2.80 -1.85 -28.18
N MET A 83 -2.93 -0.94 -27.20
CA MET A 83 -3.29 0.46 -27.46
C MET A 83 -2.22 1.18 -28.30
N THR A 84 -0.94 0.89 -28.05
CA THR A 84 0.17 1.46 -28.82
C THR A 84 0.13 0.99 -30.28
N GLU A 85 -0.13 -0.30 -30.52
CA GLU A 85 -0.27 -0.86 -31.88
C GLU A 85 -1.47 -0.25 -32.63
N ARG A 86 -2.61 -0.09 -31.94
CA ARG A 86 -3.78 0.58 -32.49
C ARG A 86 -3.50 2.04 -32.86
N LEU A 87 -2.81 2.79 -31.98
CA LEU A 87 -2.42 4.17 -32.24
C LEU A 87 -1.48 4.27 -33.44
N GLN A 88 -0.50 3.37 -33.56
CA GLN A 88 0.40 3.32 -34.70
C GLN A 88 -0.38 3.11 -36.02
N THR A 89 -1.29 2.15 -36.02
CA THR A 89 -2.17 1.88 -37.17
C THR A 89 -3.02 3.10 -37.54
N GLN A 90 -3.59 3.80 -36.55
CA GLN A 90 -4.37 5.02 -36.78
C GLN A 90 -3.52 6.16 -37.34
N ILE A 91 -2.27 6.29 -36.89
CA ILE A 91 -1.32 7.28 -37.42
C ILE A 91 -1.00 6.99 -38.88
N ASP A 92 -0.77 5.72 -39.24
CA ASP A 92 -0.46 5.33 -40.62
C ASP A 92 -1.65 5.59 -41.55
N LEU A 93 -2.86 5.20 -41.14
CA LEU A 93 -4.10 5.53 -41.86
C LEU A 93 -4.28 7.05 -42.01
N GLY A 94 -4.01 7.82 -40.95
CA GLY A 94 -4.07 9.28 -40.97
C GLY A 94 -3.06 9.89 -41.95
N ASN A 95 -1.83 9.39 -41.96
CA ASN A 95 -0.79 9.81 -42.90
C ASN A 95 -1.19 9.56 -44.36
N ASP A 96 -1.82 8.43 -44.65
CA ASP A 96 -2.32 8.12 -45.98
C ASP A 96 -3.45 9.06 -46.41
N VAL A 97 -4.39 9.37 -45.51
CA VAL A 97 -5.45 10.36 -45.78
C VAL A 97 -4.85 11.73 -46.06
N VAL A 98 -3.91 12.19 -45.23
CA VAL A 98 -3.22 13.49 -45.42
C VAL A 98 -2.48 13.53 -46.76
N ARG A 99 -1.75 12.48 -47.12
CA ARG A 99 -1.08 12.38 -48.44
C ARG A 99 -2.06 12.47 -49.60
N ARG A 100 -3.23 11.85 -49.48
CA ARG A 100 -4.28 11.86 -50.51
C ARG A 100 -4.90 13.25 -50.66
N VAL A 101 -5.21 13.91 -49.55
CA VAL A 101 -5.72 15.30 -49.55
C VAL A 101 -4.68 16.25 -50.13
N ALA A 102 -3.40 16.11 -49.77
CA ALA A 102 -2.32 16.90 -50.34
C ALA A 102 -2.23 16.76 -51.87
N ARG A 103 -2.39 15.54 -52.40
CA ARG A 103 -2.42 15.29 -53.85
C ARG A 103 -3.62 15.98 -54.52
N ILE A 104 -4.82 15.88 -53.95
CA ILE A 104 -6.03 16.54 -54.48
C ILE A 104 -5.86 18.06 -54.48
N ALA A 105 -5.32 18.62 -53.39
CA ALA A 105 -5.06 20.05 -53.26
C ALA A 105 -3.99 20.57 -54.23
N GLN A 106 -3.06 19.73 -54.69
CA GLN A 106 -2.09 20.07 -55.74
C GLN A 106 -2.75 20.08 -57.12
N VAL A 107 -3.60 19.09 -57.44
CA VAL A 107 -4.34 19.03 -58.71
C VAL A 107 -5.28 20.24 -58.85
N GLY A 108 -6.02 20.60 -57.79
CA GLY A 108 -6.88 21.79 -57.80
C GLY A 108 -6.12 23.12 -57.99
N ARG A 109 -4.82 23.14 -57.68
CA ARG A 109 -3.94 24.31 -57.85
C ARG A 109 -3.29 24.37 -59.24
N GLY A 110 -3.21 23.23 -59.93
CA GLY A 110 -2.69 23.10 -61.30
C GLY A 110 -3.76 23.23 -62.39
N ALA A 111 -5.04 23.36 -62.03
CA ALA A 111 -6.05 23.79 -62.99
C ALA A 111 -5.74 25.24 -63.40
N PRO A 112 -5.60 25.53 -64.71
CA PRO A 112 -5.36 26.90 -65.15
C PRO A 112 -6.56 27.73 -64.72
N THR A 113 -6.34 28.61 -63.76
CA THR A 113 -7.26 29.70 -63.49
C THR A 113 -7.34 30.51 -64.78
N PRO A 114 -8.53 30.68 -65.41
CA PRO A 114 -8.67 31.68 -66.45
C PRO A 114 -8.28 33.00 -65.82
N ALA A 115 -7.19 33.60 -66.30
CA ALA A 115 -6.78 34.92 -65.89
C ALA A 115 -7.93 35.88 -66.12
N GLY A 116 -8.56 36.31 -65.04
CA GLY A 116 -9.73 37.18 -65.10
C GLY A 116 -10.19 37.51 -63.69
N VAL A 117 -10.07 38.79 -63.36
CA VAL A 117 -10.54 39.49 -62.16
C VAL A 117 -9.78 39.27 -60.85
N ALA A 118 -8.78 40.13 -60.66
CA ALA A 118 -8.58 40.74 -59.35
C ALA A 118 -9.90 41.39 -58.89
N GLY A 119 -10.36 41.03 -57.70
CA GLY A 119 -11.60 41.56 -57.11
C GLY A 119 -11.73 41.16 -55.65
N SER A 120 -11.20 42.01 -54.77
CA SER A 120 -11.65 42.30 -53.40
C SER A 120 -12.46 41.25 -52.62
N ALA A 121 -11.88 40.71 -51.54
CA ALA A 121 -12.58 40.53 -50.25
C ALA A 121 -11.58 40.16 -49.14
N GLY A 122 -10.75 41.13 -48.76
CA GLY A 122 -10.27 41.19 -47.39
C GLY A 122 -11.39 41.77 -46.51
N ALA A 123 -11.51 41.22 -45.30
CA ALA A 123 -12.32 41.70 -44.19
C ALA A 123 -13.84 41.46 -44.25
N GLU A 124 -14.26 40.27 -43.83
CA GLU A 124 -15.43 40.17 -42.96
C GLU A 124 -15.14 39.17 -41.82
N LEU A 125 -14.52 39.69 -40.75
CA LEU A 125 -14.68 39.13 -39.41
C LEU A 125 -16.13 39.36 -39.00
N ALA A 126 -17.03 38.45 -39.37
CA ALA A 126 -18.32 38.31 -38.74
C ALA A 126 -18.23 37.17 -37.72
N THR A 127 -18.26 37.56 -36.46
CA THR A 127 -18.20 36.75 -35.25
C THR A 127 -19.30 35.69 -35.23
N ALA A 128 -18.97 34.44 -35.59
CA ALA A 128 -19.80 33.28 -35.29
C ALA A 128 -19.05 32.38 -34.29
N ALA A 129 -19.30 32.64 -33.01
CA ALA A 129 -18.79 31.85 -31.90
C ALA A 129 -19.39 30.43 -31.93
N PRO A 130 -18.58 29.35 -31.84
CA PRO A 130 -19.11 28.07 -31.40
C PRO A 130 -19.08 28.05 -29.87
N GLU A 131 -20.26 27.97 -29.27
CA GLU A 131 -20.44 27.77 -27.83
C GLU A 131 -19.67 26.51 -27.37
N ARG A 132 -18.70 26.72 -26.47
CA ARG A 132 -18.03 25.63 -25.76
C ARG A 132 -18.95 25.15 -24.62
N PRO A 133 -19.24 23.84 -24.49
CA PRO A 133 -19.99 23.33 -23.35
C PRO A 133 -19.09 23.28 -22.11
N LYS A 134 -18.90 24.43 -21.44
CA LYS A 134 -18.14 24.53 -20.17
C LYS A 134 -19.03 24.43 -18.92
N SER A 135 -20.35 24.30 -19.08
CA SER A 135 -21.27 24.34 -17.95
C SER A 135 -21.44 23.01 -17.21
N VAL A 136 -21.22 21.87 -17.88
CA VAL A 136 -21.45 20.55 -17.25
C VAL A 136 -20.23 20.10 -16.44
N ALA A 137 -19.02 20.21 -17.01
CA ALA A 137 -17.78 19.81 -16.33
C ALA A 137 -17.45 20.71 -15.11
N ALA A 138 -17.82 22.00 -15.16
CA ALA A 138 -17.61 22.90 -14.03
C ALA A 138 -18.60 22.62 -12.88
N ARG A 139 -19.82 22.16 -13.18
CA ARG A 139 -20.83 21.81 -12.18
C ARG A 139 -20.48 20.50 -11.46
N THR A 140 -20.02 19.48 -12.20
CA THR A 140 -19.64 18.19 -11.58
C THR A 140 -18.43 18.31 -10.66
N LEU A 141 -17.44 19.15 -11.00
CA LEU A 141 -16.29 19.39 -10.14
C LEU A 141 -16.66 20.18 -8.87
N ALA A 142 -17.57 21.16 -8.99
CA ALA A 142 -18.07 21.91 -7.84
C ALA A 142 -18.89 21.02 -6.88
N GLU A 143 -19.70 20.12 -7.42
CA GLU A 143 -20.51 19.17 -6.65
C GLU A 143 -19.63 18.13 -5.92
N ALA A 144 -18.61 17.61 -6.61
CA ALA A 144 -17.62 16.71 -5.99
C ALA A 144 -16.81 17.38 -4.88
N ALA A 145 -16.45 18.66 -5.04
CA ALA A 145 -15.74 19.42 -4.01
C ALA A 145 -16.60 19.64 -2.75
N GLN A 146 -17.90 19.91 -2.90
CA GLN A 146 -18.81 20.13 -1.79
C GLN A 146 -19.07 18.85 -0.97
N ALA A 147 -19.14 17.69 -1.62
CA ALA A 147 -19.27 16.40 -0.94
C ALA A 147 -18.06 16.07 -0.04
N PHE A 148 -16.85 16.43 -0.47
CA PHE A 148 -15.63 16.24 0.32
C PHE A 148 -15.58 17.13 1.57
N VAL A 149 -16.02 18.39 1.44
CA VAL A 149 -16.06 19.34 2.56
C VAL A 149 -17.09 18.92 3.61
N ALA A 150 -18.26 18.42 3.18
CA ALA A 150 -19.28 17.90 4.10
C ALA A 150 -18.77 16.70 4.91
N ARG A 151 -18.03 15.77 4.27
CA ARG A 151 -17.43 14.61 4.95
C ARG A 151 -16.35 15.02 5.96
N LYS A 152 -15.53 16.02 5.63
CA LYS A 152 -14.52 16.54 6.57
C LYS A 152 -15.16 17.23 7.79
N LYS A 153 -16.26 17.94 7.59
CA LYS A 153 -16.99 18.61 8.68
C LYS A 153 -17.70 17.62 9.61
N ALA A 154 -18.23 16.52 9.06
CA ALA A 154 -18.80 15.44 9.86
C ALA A 154 -17.73 14.68 10.67
N ALA A 155 -16.53 14.48 10.12
CA ALA A 155 -15.42 13.84 10.83
C ALA A 155 -14.78 14.75 11.90
N GLY A 156 -14.90 16.07 11.78
CA GLY A 156 -14.38 17.03 12.75
C GLY A 156 -15.32 17.37 13.93
N LEU A 157 -16.55 16.83 13.95
CA LEU A 157 -17.49 16.98 15.07
C LEU A 157 -17.46 15.81 16.07
N ALA A 158 -16.61 14.80 15.82
CA ALA A 158 -16.47 13.61 16.65
C ALA A 158 -15.09 13.50 17.33
N ALA A 159 -14.37 14.63 17.47
CA ALA A 159 -13.11 14.75 18.21
C ALA A 159 -13.26 15.75 19.36
#